data_AF-A0A0N4X6G8-F1
#
_entry.id   AF-A0A0N4X6G8-F1
#
_cell.length_a   1.000
_cell.length_b   1.000
_cell.length_c   1.000
_cell.angle_alpha   90.00
_cell.angle_beta   90.00
_cell.angle_gamma   90.00
#
_symmetry.space_group_name_H-M   'P 1'
#
loop_
_entity.id
_entity.type
_entity.pdbx_description
1 polymer ?
#
loop_
_entity_poly.entity_id
_entity_poly.type
_entity_poly.pdbx_seq_one_letter_code
_entity_poly.pdbx_strand_id
1 'polypeptide(L)'
;MPALVICNRMPFSQDGVNSVNAAIRQDQPMRYLLQWTNPSLMEEADFMPMSQRYMEQGQTALFQYMPQNVRNQTIDQMEYKCQSMINSCTYQGMDIQAFDCCRNVLYKLPTTKGLCWMFYDRLLTQNSSSPLHQFAITFQMTRNSWYSEQTMPVHPGVDVYLKKNADDIVDLIGQLENPLRLLDKRGMRVRMHKEVRIADTFNFY
;
A
#
# COMPACT_ATOMS: atom_id res chain seq x y z
N MET A 1 1.42 5.95 18.52
CA MET A 1 0.21 5.52 17.77
C MET A 1 0.46 4.14 17.13
N PRO A 2 -0.55 3.29 16.84
CA PRO A 2 -0.35 2.08 16.03
C PRO A 2 0.22 2.40 14.65
N ALA A 3 0.93 1.45 14.05
CA ALA A 3 1.40 1.53 12.67
C ALA A 3 0.26 1.14 11.72
N LEU A 4 0.11 1.90 10.64
CA LEU A 4 -0.83 1.62 9.57
C LEU A 4 -0.05 1.18 8.34
N VAL A 5 -0.25 -0.07 7.92
CA VAL A 5 0.38 -0.60 6.71
C VAL A 5 -0.66 -0.63 5.60
N ILE A 6 -0.34 -0.05 4.45
CA ILE A 6 -1.22 0.15 3.31
C ILE A 6 -0.58 -0.57 2.13
N CYS A 7 -1.14 -1.69 1.72
CA CYS A 7 -0.63 -2.47 0.59
C CYS A 7 -1.48 -2.18 -0.64
N ASN A 8 -0.87 -1.47 -1.60
CA ASN A 8 -1.52 -1.24 -2.88
C ASN A 8 -1.31 -2.47 -3.76
N ARG A 9 -2.40 -3.20 -4.04
CA ARG A 9 -2.35 -4.39 -4.86
C ARG A 9 -2.11 -4.08 -6.34
N MET A 10 -2.25 -2.82 -6.77
CA MET A 10 -1.73 -2.32 -8.05
C MET A 10 -0.80 -1.13 -7.79
N PRO A 11 0.48 -1.38 -7.45
CA PRO A 11 1.39 -0.34 -6.97
C PRO A 11 1.79 0.67 -8.04
N PHE A 12 1.45 0.43 -9.32
CA PHE A 12 1.83 1.29 -10.44
C PHE A 12 0.67 2.18 -10.90
N SER A 13 0.96 3.45 -11.07
CA SER A 13 0.02 4.45 -11.60
C SER A 13 0.04 4.47 -13.13
N GLN A 14 -1.10 4.78 -13.75
CA GLN A 14 -1.21 4.89 -15.20
C GLN A 14 -0.31 6.01 -15.73
N ASP A 15 -0.29 7.17 -15.07
CA ASP A 15 0.62 8.28 -15.41
C ASP A 15 2.09 7.89 -15.29
N GLY A 16 2.44 7.19 -14.21
CA GLY A 16 3.80 6.70 -14.00
C GLY A 16 4.23 5.71 -15.07
N VAL A 17 3.38 4.74 -15.41
CA VAL A 17 3.64 3.78 -16.50
C VAL A 17 3.73 4.49 -17.86
N ASN A 18 2.89 5.51 -18.10
CA ASN A 18 2.94 6.31 -19.33
C ASN A 18 4.26 7.09 -19.48
N SER A 19 4.95 7.38 -18.37
CA SER A 19 6.22 8.11 -18.37
C SER A 19 7.44 7.24 -18.73
N VAL A 20 7.31 5.92 -18.74
CA VAL A 20 8.42 4.99 -19.02
C VAL A 20 8.38 4.45 -20.46
N ASN A 21 9.37 3.62 -20.81
CA ASN A 21 9.50 3.03 -22.14
C ASN A 21 8.21 2.31 -22.56
N ALA A 22 7.75 2.54 -23.80
CA ALA A 22 6.51 1.96 -24.32
C ALA A 22 6.49 0.43 -24.30
N ALA A 23 7.65 -0.22 -24.40
CA ALA A 23 7.77 -1.67 -24.28
C ALA A 23 7.42 -2.17 -22.87
N ILE A 24 7.69 -1.39 -21.81
CA ILE A 24 7.33 -1.75 -20.43
C ILE A 24 5.82 -1.63 -20.20
N ARG A 25 5.14 -0.72 -20.92
CA ARG A 25 3.70 -0.45 -20.77
C ARG A 25 2.81 -1.54 -21.35
N GLN A 26 3.38 -2.48 -22.10
CA GLN A 26 2.62 -3.58 -22.67
C GLN A 26 2.10 -4.49 -21.56
N ASP A 27 0.98 -5.17 -21.82
CA ASP A 27 0.31 -5.99 -20.81
C ASP A 27 1.19 -7.13 -20.30
N GLN A 28 2.00 -7.77 -21.14
CA GLN A 28 2.90 -8.85 -20.73
C GLN A 28 3.90 -8.40 -19.65
N PRO A 29 4.75 -7.36 -19.89
CA PRO A 29 5.68 -6.89 -18.88
C PRO A 29 4.97 -6.33 -17.66
N MET A 30 3.87 -5.59 -17.78
CA MET A 30 3.15 -5.09 -16.60
C MET A 30 2.53 -6.20 -15.77
N ARG A 31 1.95 -7.23 -16.40
CA ARG A 31 1.42 -8.42 -15.72
C ARG A 31 2.52 -9.19 -14.99
N TYR A 32 3.68 -9.36 -15.63
CA TYR A 32 4.84 -9.96 -14.98
C TYR A 32 5.30 -9.12 -13.78
N LEU A 33 5.44 -7.81 -13.97
CA LEU A 33 5.90 -6.89 -12.93
C LEU A 33 4.96 -6.91 -11.72
N LEU A 34 3.65 -6.95 -11.96
CA LEU A 34 2.64 -7.02 -10.91
C LEU A 34 2.74 -8.32 -10.08
N GLN A 35 2.89 -9.47 -10.73
CA GLN A 35 3.07 -10.74 -10.01
C GLN A 35 4.41 -10.79 -9.27
N TRP A 36 5.45 -10.18 -9.84
CA TRP A 36 6.76 -10.08 -9.20
C TRP A 36 6.73 -9.19 -7.95
N THR A 37 6.00 -8.07 -7.98
CA THR A 37 5.89 -7.16 -6.84
C THR A 37 4.79 -7.51 -5.86
N ASN A 38 3.89 -8.43 -6.20
CA ASN A 38 2.85 -8.95 -5.31
C ASN A 38 2.62 -10.46 -5.54
N PRO A 39 3.45 -11.33 -4.91
CA PRO A 39 3.28 -12.78 -5.05
C PRO A 39 1.93 -13.29 -4.54
N SER A 40 1.35 -12.65 -3.51
CA SER A 40 0.04 -13.06 -2.97
C SER A 40 -1.14 -12.85 -3.92
N LEU A 41 -0.94 -12.14 -5.03
CA LEU A 41 -1.98 -11.97 -6.06
C LEU A 41 -2.48 -13.34 -6.56
N MET A 42 -1.62 -14.37 -6.57
CA MET A 42 -1.98 -15.72 -7.02
C MET A 42 -2.97 -16.44 -6.09
N GLU A 43 -3.12 -15.98 -4.85
CA GLU A 43 -4.02 -16.55 -3.85
C GLU A 43 -5.46 -15.98 -3.97
N GLU A 44 -5.67 -14.97 -4.83
CA GLU A 44 -6.95 -14.31 -4.96
C GLU A 44 -7.95 -15.11 -5.80
N ALA A 45 -9.23 -15.05 -5.43
CA ALA A 45 -10.29 -15.81 -6.08
C ALA A 45 -10.54 -15.40 -7.54
N ASP A 46 -10.23 -14.14 -7.88
CA ASP A 46 -10.35 -13.56 -9.23
C ASP A 46 -9.01 -13.53 -9.98
N PHE A 47 -7.98 -14.20 -9.47
CA PHE A 47 -6.70 -14.31 -10.17
C PHE A 47 -6.81 -15.17 -11.42
N MET A 48 -6.47 -14.59 -12.57
CA MET A 48 -6.40 -15.31 -13.85
C MET A 48 -4.94 -15.70 -14.18
N PRO A 49 -4.57 -16.99 -14.15
CA PRO A 49 -3.23 -17.42 -14.52
C PRO A 49 -2.98 -17.20 -16.02
N MET A 50 -1.77 -16.74 -16.36
CA MET A 50 -1.34 -16.57 -17.75
C MET A 50 -0.46 -17.75 -18.20
N SER A 51 -0.35 -17.96 -19.52
CA SER A 51 0.54 -19.00 -20.04
C SER A 51 2.01 -18.68 -19.74
N GLN A 52 2.83 -19.73 -19.60
CA GLN A 52 4.26 -19.57 -19.34
C GLN A 52 4.94 -18.70 -20.40
N ARG A 53 4.64 -18.93 -21.68
CA ARG A 53 5.17 -18.12 -22.79
C ARG A 53 4.82 -16.63 -22.66
N TYR A 54 3.60 -16.31 -22.21
CA TYR A 54 3.18 -14.92 -21.99
C TYR A 54 4.03 -14.26 -20.88
N MET A 55 4.27 -14.99 -19.79
CA MET A 55 5.08 -14.50 -18.67
C MET A 55 6.56 -14.37 -19.04
N GLU A 56 7.13 -15.31 -19.80
CA GLU A 56 8.52 -15.25 -20.29
C GLU A 56 8.75 -14.08 -21.24
N GLN A 57 7.78 -13.76 -22.10
CA GLN A 57 7.82 -12.56 -22.93
C GLN A 57 7.82 -11.29 -22.08
N GLY A 58 6.97 -11.22 -21.06
CA GLY A 58 6.93 -10.10 -20.12
C GLY A 58 8.25 -9.92 -19.36
N GLN A 59 8.81 -11.02 -18.86
CA GLN A 59 10.11 -11.02 -18.19
C GLN A 59 11.23 -10.51 -19.09
N THR A 60 11.30 -11.02 -20.33
CA THR A 60 12.32 -10.66 -21.31
C THR A 60 12.26 -9.17 -21.64
N ALA A 61 11.04 -8.66 -21.90
CA ALA A 61 10.83 -7.24 -22.17
C ALA A 61 11.23 -6.37 -20.97
N LEU A 62 10.84 -6.74 -19.75
CA LEU A 62 11.26 -6.02 -18.54
C LEU A 62 12.77 -5.99 -18.39
N PHE A 63 13.47 -7.11 -18.53
CA PHE A 63 14.93 -7.13 -18.36
C PHE A 63 15.68 -6.38 -19.45
N GLN A 64 15.13 -6.33 -20.67
CA GLN A 64 15.70 -5.55 -21.77
C GLN A 64 15.52 -4.04 -21.57
N TYR A 65 14.35 -3.60 -21.11
CA TYR A 65 14.00 -2.16 -21.03
C TYR A 65 14.10 -1.56 -19.63
N MET A 66 14.29 -2.39 -18.60
CA MET A 66 14.53 -2.01 -17.21
C MET A 66 15.80 -2.70 -16.67
N PRO A 67 16.97 -2.41 -17.26
CA PRO A 67 18.23 -2.97 -16.80
C PRO A 67 18.57 -2.51 -15.37
N GLN A 68 19.45 -3.26 -14.70
CA GLN A 68 19.76 -3.08 -13.27
C GLN A 68 20.12 -1.64 -12.87
N ASN A 69 20.83 -0.92 -13.74
CA ASN A 69 21.30 0.44 -13.49
C ASN A 69 20.19 1.51 -13.47
N VAL A 70 19.04 1.26 -14.10
CA VAL A 70 17.90 2.20 -14.12
C VAL A 70 16.67 1.66 -13.40
N ARG A 71 16.68 0.38 -13.01
CA ARG A 71 15.52 -0.34 -12.45
C ARG A 71 14.82 0.41 -11.32
N ASN A 72 15.58 0.86 -10.33
CA ASN A 72 15.01 1.58 -9.19
C ASN A 72 14.35 2.88 -9.65
N GLN A 73 15.01 3.65 -10.52
CA GLN A 73 14.44 4.89 -11.05
C GLN A 73 13.15 4.62 -11.86
N THR A 74 13.13 3.58 -12.68
CA THR A 74 11.95 3.21 -13.47
C THR A 74 10.79 2.75 -12.58
N ILE A 75 11.04 1.92 -11.58
CA ILE A 75 10.02 1.50 -10.60
C ILE A 75 9.49 2.73 -9.86
N ASP A 76 10.36 3.61 -9.39
CA ASP A 76 9.99 4.84 -8.66
C ASP A 76 9.14 5.82 -9.49
N GLN A 77 9.34 5.83 -10.81
CA GLN A 77 8.54 6.62 -11.75
C GLN A 77 7.16 6.03 -11.95
N MET A 78 7.05 4.71 -12.02
CA MET A 78 5.78 4.00 -12.22
C MET A 78 4.94 3.96 -10.94
N GLU A 79 5.58 3.87 -9.77
CA GLU A 79 4.92 3.73 -8.49
C GLU A 79 3.94 4.85 -8.18
N TYR A 80 2.81 4.46 -7.61
CA TYR A 80 1.86 5.38 -7.01
C TYR A 80 2.51 6.25 -5.95
N LYS A 81 2.19 7.54 -5.97
CA LYS A 81 2.58 8.44 -4.89
C LYS A 81 1.56 8.39 -3.76
N CYS A 82 2.02 8.58 -2.54
CA CYS A 82 1.16 8.56 -1.35
C CYS A 82 0.02 9.58 -1.48
N GLN A 83 0.31 10.80 -1.95
CA GLN A 83 -0.70 11.86 -2.08
C GLN A 83 -1.79 11.53 -3.10
N SER A 84 -1.58 10.53 -3.97
CA SER A 84 -2.61 10.05 -4.87
C SER A 84 -3.64 9.21 -4.12
N MET A 85 -3.24 8.45 -3.08
CA MET A 85 -4.15 7.56 -2.35
C MET A 85 -4.68 8.16 -1.05
N ILE A 86 -3.86 8.97 -0.38
CA ILE A 86 -4.20 9.61 0.90
C ILE A 86 -4.60 11.04 0.60
N ASN A 87 -5.88 11.34 0.81
CA ASN A 87 -6.44 12.67 0.59
C ASN A 87 -6.11 13.62 1.74
N SER A 88 -6.22 13.14 2.98
CA SER A 88 -5.90 13.91 4.19
C SER A 88 -5.74 12.99 5.40
N CYS A 89 -5.10 13.52 6.45
CA CYS A 89 -5.23 12.96 7.78
C CYS A 89 -5.61 14.04 8.79
N THR A 90 -6.17 13.62 9.92
CA THR A 90 -6.58 14.51 11.00
C THR A 90 -5.91 14.05 12.27
N TYR A 91 -5.29 14.97 13.00
CA TYR A 91 -4.64 14.66 14.28
C TYR A 91 -4.97 15.74 15.30
N GLN A 92 -5.44 15.32 16.49
CA GLN A 92 -5.88 16.23 17.56
C GLN A 92 -6.86 17.31 17.08
N GLY A 93 -7.75 16.96 16.14
CA GLY A 93 -8.75 17.87 15.56
C GLY A 93 -8.20 18.81 14.48
N MET A 94 -6.92 18.75 14.15
CA MET A 94 -6.32 19.51 13.04
C MET A 94 -6.35 18.69 11.75
N ASP A 95 -6.87 19.27 10.68
CA ASP A 95 -6.83 18.69 9.34
C ASP A 95 -5.46 18.95 8.68
N ILE A 96 -4.82 17.88 8.21
CA ILE A 96 -3.52 17.86 7.55
C ILE A 96 -3.74 17.44 6.10
N GLN A 97 -3.26 18.26 5.16
CA GLN A 97 -3.38 18.00 3.73
C GLN A 97 -2.55 16.79 3.29
N ALA A 98 -2.92 16.20 2.14
CA ALA A 98 -2.27 15.00 1.59
C ALA A 98 -0.74 15.03 1.64
N PHE A 99 -0.13 16.13 1.16
CA PHE A 99 1.32 16.27 1.08
C PHE A 99 2.01 16.13 2.44
N ASP A 100 1.54 16.90 3.42
CA ASP A 100 2.10 16.88 4.79
C ASP A 100 1.82 15.55 5.48
N CYS A 101 0.65 14.96 5.22
CA CYS A 101 0.32 13.63 5.74
C CYS A 101 1.28 12.55 5.21
N CYS A 102 1.65 12.65 3.94
CA CYS A 102 2.53 11.71 3.25
C CYS A 102 4.01 11.89 3.56
N ARG A 103 4.40 12.95 4.28
CA ARG A 103 5.79 13.20 4.69
C ARG A 103 6.31 12.15 5.68
N ASN A 104 5.42 11.61 6.52
CA ASN A 104 5.76 10.60 7.54
C ASN A 104 5.46 9.17 7.09
N VAL A 105 5.21 8.97 5.79
CA VAL A 105 4.98 7.65 5.20
C VAL A 105 6.31 7.05 4.78
N LEU A 106 6.60 5.85 5.27
CA LEU A 106 7.68 5.00 4.78
C LEU A 106 7.18 4.27 3.53
N TYR A 107 7.90 4.44 2.42
CA TYR A 107 7.57 3.87 1.12
C TYR A 107 8.27 2.53 0.89
N LYS A 108 7.73 1.74 -0.06
CA LYS A 108 8.36 0.52 -0.61
C LYS A 108 8.75 -0.50 0.45
N LEU A 109 7.84 -0.78 1.37
CA LEU A 109 8.01 -1.92 2.26
C LEU A 109 7.69 -3.19 1.47
N PRO A 110 8.68 -4.05 1.18
CA PRO A 110 8.42 -5.30 0.50
C PRO A 110 7.74 -6.24 1.49
N THR A 111 6.55 -6.73 1.16
CA THR A 111 5.81 -7.65 2.02
C THR A 111 5.38 -8.90 1.29
N THR A 112 4.93 -9.91 2.03
CA THR A 112 4.26 -11.07 1.43
C THR A 112 2.98 -10.67 0.68
N LYS A 113 2.40 -9.50 0.99
CA LYS A 113 1.21 -8.90 0.35
C LYS A 113 1.57 -7.82 -0.69
N GLY A 114 2.83 -7.82 -1.12
CA GLY A 114 3.38 -6.95 -2.16
C GLY A 114 4.02 -5.67 -1.64
N LEU A 115 4.12 -4.65 -2.49
CA LEU A 115 4.70 -3.35 -2.14
C LEU A 115 3.71 -2.52 -1.32
N CYS A 116 4.09 -2.21 -0.08
CA CYS A 116 3.25 -1.47 0.85
C CYS A 116 3.90 -0.16 1.28
N TRP A 117 3.06 0.72 1.82
CA TRP A 117 3.45 1.93 2.51
C TRP A 117 3.13 1.77 3.99
N MET A 118 3.86 2.48 4.85
CA MET A 118 3.56 2.49 6.26
C MET A 118 3.51 3.91 6.79
N PHE A 119 2.39 4.24 7.42
CA PHE A 119 2.29 5.41 8.24
C PHE A 119 2.62 5.01 9.69
N TYR A 120 3.74 5.50 10.19
CA TYR A 120 4.15 5.30 11.56
C TYR A 120 4.90 6.52 12.06
N ASP A 121 4.36 7.14 13.11
CA ASP A 121 4.99 8.27 13.76
C ASP A 121 5.05 8.01 15.26
N ARG A 122 6.29 7.90 15.77
CA ARG A 122 6.59 7.65 17.18
C ARG A 122 6.28 8.88 18.05
N LEU A 123 6.27 10.07 17.46
CA LEU A 123 6.02 11.34 18.16
C LEU A 123 4.53 11.63 18.31
N LEU A 124 3.65 10.96 17.54
CA LEU A 124 2.21 11.07 17.70
C LEU A 124 1.75 10.34 18.98
N THR A 125 1.60 11.14 20.04
CA THR A 125 1.03 10.74 21.33
C THR A 125 -0.40 11.25 21.47
N GLN A 126 -1.36 10.34 21.56
CA GLN A 126 -2.74 10.69 21.85
C GLN A 126 -3.00 10.53 23.36
N ASN A 127 -3.13 11.66 24.07
CA ASN A 127 -3.41 11.68 25.52
C ASN A 127 -4.89 11.95 25.84
N SER A 128 -5.77 11.95 24.84
CA SER A 128 -7.18 12.26 24.99
C SER A 128 -8.05 11.11 24.50
N SER A 129 -9.06 10.73 25.29
CA SER A 129 -10.13 9.82 24.91
C SER A 129 -11.23 10.50 24.08
N SER A 130 -11.14 11.82 23.88
CA SER A 130 -12.13 12.56 23.10
C SER A 130 -12.16 12.06 21.65
N PRO A 131 -13.34 11.76 21.09
CA PRO A 131 -13.50 11.40 19.67
C PRO A 131 -12.95 12.47 18.71
N LEU A 132 -12.95 13.74 19.14
CA LEU A 132 -12.45 14.87 18.35
C LEU A 132 -10.91 14.89 18.24
N HIS A 133 -10.21 14.24 19.16
CA HIS A 133 -8.74 14.22 19.20
C HIS A 133 -8.14 12.91 18.64
N GLN A 134 -8.95 12.10 17.95
CA GLN A 134 -8.52 10.85 17.33
C GLN A 134 -7.69 11.09 16.07
N PHE A 135 -6.74 10.20 15.82
CA PHE A 135 -6.10 10.13 14.51
C PHE A 135 -7.10 9.57 13.51
N ALA A 136 -7.29 10.28 12.40
CA ALA A 136 -8.00 9.74 11.26
C ALA A 136 -7.21 9.92 9.97
N ILE A 137 -7.37 8.99 9.05
CA ILE A 137 -6.81 9.05 7.71
C ILE A 137 -7.93 8.80 6.70
N THR A 138 -7.96 9.63 5.66
CA THR A 138 -8.96 9.59 4.60
C THR A 138 -8.30 9.11 3.32
N PHE A 139 -8.74 7.96 2.85
CA PHE A 139 -8.28 7.38 1.59
C PHE A 139 -9.18 7.83 0.43
N GLN A 140 -8.55 8.11 -0.71
CA GLN A 140 -9.21 8.29 -1.98
C GLN A 140 -8.52 7.40 -3.00
N MET A 141 -9.21 6.32 -3.40
CA MET A 141 -8.72 5.49 -4.50
C MET A 141 -8.92 6.23 -5.82
N THR A 142 -7.83 6.60 -6.48
CA THR A 142 -7.88 7.22 -7.81
C THR A 142 -8.05 6.16 -8.88
N ARG A 143 -8.70 6.50 -9.99
CA ARG A 143 -8.70 5.66 -11.19
C ARG A 143 -7.36 5.66 -11.94
N ASN A 144 -6.33 6.32 -11.41
CA ASN A 144 -5.02 6.43 -12.06
C ASN A 144 -4.15 5.19 -11.84
N SER A 145 -4.75 4.01 -11.68
CA SER A 145 -4.00 2.76 -11.53
C SER A 145 -3.78 2.18 -12.90
N TRP A 146 -2.58 1.66 -13.17
CA TRP A 146 -2.42 0.84 -14.36
C TRP A 146 -3.34 -0.37 -14.26
N TYR A 147 -4.11 -0.62 -15.30
CA TYR A 147 -5.15 -1.64 -15.34
C TYR A 147 -5.36 -2.12 -16.78
N SER A 148 -5.48 -3.44 -16.95
CA SER A 148 -5.77 -4.08 -18.23
C SER A 148 -6.99 -4.96 -18.07
N GLU A 149 -8.09 -4.64 -18.75
CA GLU A 149 -9.35 -5.41 -18.72
C GLU A 149 -9.16 -6.88 -19.11
N GLN A 150 -8.14 -7.18 -19.92
CA GLN A 150 -7.84 -8.53 -20.39
C GLN A 150 -7.16 -9.40 -19.33
N THR A 151 -6.33 -8.80 -18.47
CA THR A 151 -5.47 -9.55 -17.52
C THR A 151 -5.82 -9.31 -16.05
N MET A 152 -6.51 -8.21 -15.75
CA MET A 152 -7.12 -7.88 -14.47
C MET A 152 -8.47 -7.21 -14.74
N PRO A 153 -9.58 -7.95 -14.79
CA PRO A 153 -10.90 -7.37 -15.07
C PRO A 153 -11.47 -6.57 -13.88
N VAL A 154 -10.86 -6.64 -12.69
CA VAL A 154 -11.29 -5.89 -11.52
C VAL A 154 -10.08 -5.26 -10.82
N HIS A 155 -10.20 -4.01 -10.37
CA HIS A 155 -9.16 -3.40 -9.55
C HIS A 155 -9.10 -4.14 -8.21
N PRO A 156 -7.95 -4.71 -7.81
CA PRO A 156 -7.83 -5.56 -6.61
C PRO A 156 -7.94 -4.80 -5.28
N GLY A 157 -8.30 -3.51 -5.32
CA GLY A 157 -8.39 -2.69 -4.13
C GLY A 157 -7.05 -2.32 -3.47
N VAL A 158 -7.15 -1.84 -2.23
CA VAL A 158 -6.05 -1.59 -1.31
C VAL A 158 -6.34 -2.34 -0.01
N ASP A 159 -5.34 -3.01 0.54
CA ASP A 159 -5.45 -3.59 1.87
C ASP A 159 -4.85 -2.66 2.91
N VAL A 160 -5.56 -2.47 4.01
CA VAL A 160 -5.08 -1.68 5.15
C VAL A 160 -4.98 -2.57 6.38
N TYR A 161 -3.80 -2.61 6.99
CA TYR A 161 -3.49 -3.38 8.19
C TYR A 161 -3.18 -2.43 9.35
N LEU A 162 -3.67 -2.80 10.54
CA LEU A 162 -3.37 -2.09 11.79
C LEU A 162 -2.43 -2.94 12.64
N LYS A 163 -1.30 -2.35 13.03
CA LYS A 163 -0.25 -3.02 13.80
C LYS A 163 0.12 -2.21 15.03
N LYS A 164 0.45 -2.91 16.14
CA LYS A 164 0.65 -2.28 17.45
C LYS A 164 1.83 -1.29 17.44
N ASN A 165 2.90 -1.64 16.75
CA ASN A 165 4.08 -0.83 16.49
C ASN A 165 4.72 -1.29 15.16
N ALA A 166 5.77 -0.58 14.75
CA ALA A 166 6.60 -0.93 13.59
C ALA A 166 8.09 -0.83 13.93
N ASP A 167 8.43 -1.16 15.19
CA ASP A 167 9.82 -1.11 15.64
C ASP A 167 10.63 -2.29 15.08
N ASP A 168 9.97 -3.43 14.83
CA ASP A 168 10.50 -4.55 14.05
C ASP A 168 9.76 -4.64 12.71
N ILE A 169 10.38 -4.08 11.67
CA ILE A 169 9.83 -4.07 10.31
C ILE A 169 9.84 -5.48 9.70
N VAL A 170 10.78 -6.34 10.08
CA VAL A 170 10.91 -7.69 9.52
C VAL A 170 9.74 -8.55 9.97
N ASP A 171 9.40 -8.48 11.26
CA ASP A 171 8.23 -9.18 11.81
C ASP A 171 6.91 -8.63 11.22
N LEU A 172 6.82 -7.31 11.07
CA LEU A 172 5.68 -6.63 10.47
C LEU A 172 5.37 -7.10 9.04
N ILE A 173 6.42 -7.29 8.23
CA ILE A 173 6.36 -7.69 6.82
C ILE A 173 5.77 -9.10 6.64
N GLY A 174 6.06 -10.01 7.58
CA GLY A 174 5.59 -11.40 7.52
C GLY A 174 4.17 -11.60 8.04
N GLN A 175 3.71 -10.75 8.97
CA GLN A 175 2.47 -10.96 9.70
C GLN A 175 1.29 -10.11 9.19
N LEU A 176 1.06 -10.01 7.89
CA LEU A 176 -0.06 -9.23 7.34
C LEU A 176 -1.33 -10.06 7.17
N GLU A 177 -2.05 -10.24 8.28
CA GLU A 177 -3.32 -10.98 8.35
C GLU A 177 -4.51 -10.05 8.59
N ASN A 178 -5.70 -10.49 8.15
CA ASN A 178 -7.00 -9.81 8.35
C ASN A 178 -7.03 -8.32 7.90
N PRO A 179 -6.79 -8.03 6.60
CA PRO A 179 -6.84 -6.66 6.11
C PRO A 179 -8.25 -6.07 6.15
N LEU A 180 -8.31 -4.76 6.38
CA LEU A 180 -9.44 -3.93 5.97
C LEU A 180 -9.29 -3.65 4.48
N ARG A 181 -10.09 -4.33 3.64
CA ARG A 181 -10.02 -4.18 2.18
C ARG A 181 -10.85 -3.00 1.68
N LEU A 182 -10.22 -2.11 0.92
CA LEU A 182 -10.83 -1.01 0.19
C LEU A 182 -10.99 -1.37 -1.26
N LEU A 183 -12.23 -1.46 -1.73
CA LEU A 183 -12.56 -1.73 -3.12
C LEU A 183 -12.75 -0.42 -3.89
N ASP A 184 -12.72 -0.50 -5.22
CA ASP A 184 -12.89 0.65 -6.11
C ASP A 184 -14.10 1.53 -5.72
N LYS A 185 -13.94 2.85 -5.86
CA LYS A 185 -14.92 3.90 -5.51
C LYS A 185 -15.34 3.97 -4.04
N ARG A 186 -14.68 3.23 -3.14
CA ARG A 186 -14.91 3.34 -1.69
C ARG A 186 -13.86 4.22 -1.03
N GLY A 187 -14.33 5.15 -0.22
CA GLY A 187 -13.49 5.86 0.75
C GLY A 187 -13.51 5.12 2.08
N MET A 188 -12.42 5.26 2.85
CA MET A 188 -12.40 4.83 4.25
C MET A 188 -11.86 5.94 5.12
N ARG A 189 -12.53 6.14 6.25
CA ARG A 189 -12.02 6.93 7.35
C ARG A 189 -11.71 5.99 8.50
N VAL A 190 -10.43 5.72 8.72
CA VAL A 190 -9.99 4.92 9.87
C VAL A 190 -9.88 5.85 11.06
N ARG A 191 -10.48 5.51 12.19
CA ARG A 191 -10.23 6.18 13.48
C ARG A 191 -9.47 5.22 14.38
N MET A 192 -8.31 5.66 14.85
CA MET A 192 -7.43 4.81 15.65
C MET A 192 -7.41 5.29 17.09
N HIS A 193 -7.52 4.34 18.02
CA HIS A 193 -7.33 4.56 19.45
C HIS A 193 -6.52 3.39 20.01
N LYS A 194 -5.55 3.68 20.89
CA LYS A 194 -4.79 2.66 21.61
C LYS A 194 -5.23 2.66 23.06
N GLU A 195 -5.97 1.63 23.46
CA GLU A 195 -6.28 1.40 24.86
C GLU A 195 -5.06 0.81 25.57
N VAL A 196 -4.51 1.54 26.54
CA VAL A 196 -3.55 0.98 27.48
C VAL A 196 -4.36 0.46 28.65
N ARG A 197 -4.59 -0.86 28.69
CA ARG A 197 -5.10 -1.50 29.92
C ARG A 197 -3.98 -1.41 30.95
N ILE A 198 -4.13 -0.54 31.95
CA ILE A 198 -3.37 -0.65 33.19
C ILE A 198 -3.85 -1.98 33.78
N ALA A 199 -2.96 -2.98 33.83
CA ALA A 199 -3.28 -4.20 34.55
C ALA A 199 -3.58 -3.77 35.99
N ASP A 200 -4.79 -4.05 36.47
CA ASP A 200 -5.14 -3.80 37.85
C ASP A 200 -4.15 -4.55 38.73
N THR A 201 -3.21 -3.84 39.35
CA THR A 201 -2.51 -4.34 40.52
C THR A 201 -3.52 -4.35 41.67
N PHE A 202 -4.41 -5.34 41.64
CA PHE A 202 -5.11 -5.79 42.84
C PHE A 202 -4.09 -6.49 43.73
N ASN A 203 -3.44 -5.69 44.58
CA ASN A 203 -2.79 -6.21 45.76
C ASN A 203 -3.87 -6.78 46.67
N PHE A 204 -3.88 -8.12 46.78
CA PHE A 204 -4.51 -8.79 47.90
C PHE A 204 -3.77 -8.41 49.18
N TYR A 205 -4.50 -7.90 50.18
CA TYR A 205 -4.16 -8.05 51.60
C TYR A 205 -5.12 -9.08 52.19
#